data_AF-A0AB36M4I1-F1
#
_entry.id   AF-A0AB36M4I1-F1
#
_cell.length_a   1.000
_cell.length_b   1.000
_cell.length_c   1.000
_cell.angle_alpha   90.00
_cell.angle_beta   90.00
_cell.angle_gamma   90.00
#
_symmetry.space_group_name_H-M   'P 1'
#
loop_
_entity.id
_entity.type
_entity.pdbx_description
1 polymer ?
#
loop_
_entity_poly.entity_id
_entity_poly.type
_entity_poly.pdbx_seq_one_letter_code
_entity_poly.pdbx_strand_id
1 'polypeptide(L)' 'MNTVRSIQNDTIDLICWRYYGRSLGVVEKVLEANPKLANIGAILPIGTEVNLPDLSAPQQITQTIQLWD' A
#
# COMPACT_ATOMS: atom_id res chain seq x y z
N MET A 1 -9.50 2.57 -9.19
CA MET A 1 -8.06 2.53 -8.86
C MET A 1 -7.92 3.24 -7.54
N ASN A 2 -7.51 2.53 -6.48
CA ASN A 2 -7.38 3.13 -5.15
C ASN A 2 -5.90 3.45 -4.91
N THR A 3 -5.62 4.70 -4.56
CA THR A 3 -4.26 5.13 -4.18
C THR A 3 -4.21 5.28 -2.66
N VAL A 4 -3.27 4.57 -2.02
CA VAL A 4 -3.03 4.67 -0.57
C VAL A 4 -1.71 5.40 -0.36
N ARG A 5 -1.66 6.27 0.66
CA ARG A 5 -0.43 6.91 1.10
C ARG A 5 0.20 6.12 2.25
N SER A 6 1.44 5.69 2.06
CA SER A 6 2.27 5.09 3.10
C SER A 6 2.47 6.06 4.26
N ILE A 7 2.45 5.57 5.49
CA ILE A 7 2.87 6.31 6.68
C ILE A 7 4.24 5.84 7.18
N GLN A 8 4.62 6.24 8.40
CA GLN A 8 5.92 5.90 8.99
C GLN A 8 6.01 4.40 9.25
N ASN A 9 7.10 3.78 8.79
CA ASN A 9 7.35 2.35 8.87
C ASN A 9 6.31 1.47 8.15
N ASP A 10 5.51 2.03 7.25
CA ASP A 10 4.61 1.23 6.43
C ASP A 10 5.40 0.42 5.40
N THR A 11 4.86 -0.75 5.05
CA THR A 11 5.49 -1.67 4.09
C THR A 11 4.47 -2.15 3.09
N ILE A 12 4.94 -2.61 1.93
CA ILE A 12 4.04 -3.13 0.89
C ILE A 12 3.20 -4.29 1.44
N ASP A 13 3.81 -5.16 2.26
CA ASP A 13 3.12 -6.26 2.93
C ASP A 13 2.04 -5.76 3.90
N LEU A 14 2.34 -4.76 4.75
CA LEU A 14 1.37 -4.16 5.68
C LEU A 14 0.19 -3.50 4.95
N ILE A 15 0.45 -2.69 3.94
CA ILE A 15 -0.61 -2.05 3.12
C ILE A 15 -1.46 -3.13 2.46
N CYS A 16 -0.80 -4.14 1.91
CA CYS A 16 -1.45 -5.26 1.24
C CYS A 16 -2.31 -6.08 2.21
N TRP A 17 -1.83 -6.33 3.42
CA TRP A 17 -2.54 -7.03 4.47
C TRP A 17 -3.73 -6.23 5.00
N ARG A 18 -3.58 -4.91 5.19
CA ARG A 18 -4.68 -4.02 5.62
C ARG A 18 -5.75 -3.86 4.55
N TYR A 19 -5.36 -3.78 3.28
CA TYR A 19 -6.28 -3.52 2.18
C TYR A 19 -6.95 -4.78 1.65
N TYR A 20 -6.20 -5.87 1.48
CA TYR A 20 -6.70 -7.12 0.88
C TYR A 20 -6.89 -8.24 1.91
N GLY A 21 -6.46 -8.06 3.17
CA GLY A 21 -6.47 -9.14 4.18
C GLY A 21 -5.42 -10.23 3.92
N ARG A 22 -4.58 -10.08 2.89
CA ARG A 22 -3.58 -11.06 2.46
C ARG A 22 -2.43 -10.37 1.75
N SER A 23 -1.21 -10.88 1.91
CA SER A 23 -0.04 -10.40 1.19
C SER A 23 0.47 -11.37 0.10
N LEU A 24 0.15 -12.66 0.22
CA LEU A 24 0.57 -13.69 -0.73
C LEU A 24 -0.08 -13.47 -2.11
N GLY A 25 0.74 -13.33 -3.17
CA GLY A 25 0.30 -13.11 -4.56
C GLY A 25 -0.22 -11.70 -4.86
N VAL A 26 -0.50 -10.88 -3.83
CA VAL A 26 -0.96 -9.51 -4.03
C VAL A 26 0.20 -8.52 -4.01
N VAL A 27 1.23 -8.75 -3.21
CA VAL A 27 2.47 -7.96 -3.24
C VAL A 27 3.05 -7.91 -4.65
N GLU A 28 3.06 -9.04 -5.37
CA GLU A 28 3.53 -9.12 -6.76
C GLU A 28 2.70 -8.22 -7.68
N LYS A 29 1.37 -8.30 -7.61
CA LYS A 29 0.45 -7.45 -8.40
C LYS A 29 0.64 -5.96 -8.10
N VAL A 30 0.83 -5.61 -6.83
CA VAL A 30 1.09 -4.23 -6.39
C VAL A 30 2.46 -3.77 -6.89
N LEU A 31 3.48 -4.63 -6.89
CA LEU A 31 4.81 -4.33 -7.39
C LEU A 31 4.84 -4.17 -8.91
N GLU A 32 4.11 -5.02 -9.64
CA GLU A 32 3.89 -4.90 -11.09
C GLU A 32 3.24 -3.56 -11.43
N ALA A 33 2.24 -3.14 -10.64
CA ALA A 33 1.58 -1.84 -10.80
C ALA A 33 2.44 -0.65 -10.33
N ASN A 34 3.45 -0.89 -9.48
CA ASN A 34 4.30 0.15 -8.90
C ASN A 34 5.78 -0.28 -8.87
N PRO A 35 6.45 -0.37 -10.04
CA PRO A 35 7.85 -0.78 -10.12
C PRO A 35 8.79 0.17 -9.35
N LYS A 36 8.38 1.43 -9.17
CA LYS A 36 9.09 2.41 -8.32
C LYS A 36 9.22 1.97 -6.86
N LEU A 37 8.26 1.23 -6.30
CA LEU A 37 8.31 0.77 -4.91
C LEU A 37 9.33 -0.35 -4.71
N ALA A 38 9.56 -1.16 -5.75
CA ALA A 38 10.58 -2.21 -5.73
C ALA A 38 11.99 -1.65 -5.48
N ASN A 39 12.26 -0.44 -5.99
CA ASN A 39 13.56 0.23 -5.83
C ASN A 39 13.70 0.98 -4.49
N ILE A 40 12.60 1.26 -3.78
CA ILE A 40 12.62 1.96 -2.49
C ILE A 40 13.00 1.00 -1.36
N GLY A 41 12.57 -0.27 -1.46
CA GLY A 41 12.85 -1.32 -0.48
C GLY A 41 11.61 -1.74 0.31
N ALA A 42 11.82 -2.55 1.35
CA ALA A 42 10.74 -3.13 2.15
C ALA A 42 9.93 -2.07 2.93
N ILE A 43 10.59 -0.99 3.36
CA ILE A 43 9.98 0.11 4.12
C ILE A 43 9.74 1.28 3.18
N LEU A 44 8.49 1.72 3.13
CA LEU A 44 8.06 2.84 2.32
C LEU A 44 8.24 4.15 3.09
N PRO A 45 8.82 5.19 2.48
CA PRO A 45 8.89 6.49 3.10
C PRO A 45 7.47 7.06 3.29
N ILE A 46 7.34 7.89 4.32
CA ILE A 46 6.08 8.56 4.64
C ILE A 46 5.61 9.40 3.45
N GLY A 47 4.31 9.35 3.16
CA GLY A 47 3.72 10.05 2.02
C GLY A 47 3.91 9.37 0.67
N THR A 48 4.50 8.17 0.61
CA THR A 48 4.62 7.44 -0.66
C THR A 48 3.25 6.99 -1.17
N GLU A 49 2.90 7.40 -2.39
CA GLU A 49 1.68 6.96 -3.06
C GLU A 49 1.86 5.56 -3.66
N VAL A 50 1.13 4.61 -3.07
CA VAL A 50 1.04 3.21 -3.49
C VAL A 50 -0.27 3.01 -4.23
N ASN A 51 -0.19 2.66 -5.51
CA ASN A 51 -1.37 2.38 -6.31
C ASN A 51 -1.80 0.93 -6.09
N LEU A 52 -2.97 0.72 -5.49
CA LEU A 52 -3.49 -0.61 -5.21
C LEU A 52 -4.42 -1.03 -6.37
N PRO A 53 -4.06 -2.06 -7.16
CA PRO A 53 -4.93 -2.56 -8.22
C PRO A 53 -6.21 -3.15 -7.62
N ASP A 54 -7.32 -3.09 -8.34
CA ASP A 54 -8.60 -3.65 -7.88
C ASP A 54 -8.57 -5.18 -7.95
N LEU A 55 -7.91 -5.78 -6.97
CA LEU A 55 -8.00 -7.20 -6.69
C LEU A 55 -9.21 -7.32 -5.78
N SER A 56 -10.16 -8.19 -6.12
CA SER A 56 -11.54 -8.28 -5.63
C SER A 56 -11.76 -8.48 -4.11
N ALA A 57 -10.94 -7.89 -3.25
CA ALA A 57 -11.02 -7.94 -1.80
C ALA A 57 -11.76 -6.72 -1.24
N PRO A 58 -12.46 -6.88 -0.11
CA PRO A 58 -13.32 -5.85 0.45
C PRO A 58 -12.52 -4.63 0.93
N GLN A 59 -12.90 -3.46 0.43
CA GLN A 59 -12.35 -2.15 0.74
C GLN A 59 -12.50 -1.80 2.24
N GLN A 60 -11.43 -1.95 3.02
CA GLN A 60 -11.31 -1.29 4.31
C GLN A 60 -10.39 -0.08 4.18
N ILE A 61 -11.00 1.05 3.79
CA ILE A 61 -10.33 2.35 3.72
C ILE A 61 -10.43 2.98 5.10
N THR A 62 -9.41 2.78 5.93
CA THR A 62 -9.16 3.52 7.16
C THR A 62 -7.62 3.67 7.22
N GLN A 63 -6.98 4.84 7.30
CA GLN A 63 -7.40 6.18 7.69
C GLN A 63 -6.43 7.16 7.04
N THR A 64 -6.97 8.25 6.51
CA THR A 64 -6.28 9.53 6.41
C THR A 64 -5.81 9.94 7.81
N ILE A 65 -4.55 9.67 8.15
CA ILE A 65 -3.91 10.36 9.27
C ILE A 65 -3.45 11.71 8.71
N GLN A 66 -4.41 12.63 8.59
CA GLN A 66 -4.15 14.05 8.57
C GLN A 66 -4.27 14.52 10.02
N LEU A 67 -3.16 14.43 10.75
CA LEU A 67 -3.01 15.12 12.02
C LEU A 67 -1.87 16.12 11.82
N TRP A 68 -2.21 17.31 11.35
CA TRP A 68 -1.35 18.48 11.41
C TRP A 68 -2.12 19.59 12.14
N ASP A 69 -1.44 20.19 13.11
CA ASP A 69 -1.70 21.52 13.66
C ASP A 69 -1.46 22.60 12.58
#